data_AF-A0A425D150-F1
#
_entry.id   AF-A0A425D150-F1
#
_cell.length_a   1.000
_cell.length_b   1.000
_cell.length_c   1.000
_cell.angle_alpha   90.00
_cell.angle_beta   90.00
_cell.angle_gamma   90.00
#
_symmetry.space_group_name_H-M   'P 1'
#
loop_
_entity.id
_entity.type
_entity.pdbx_description
1 polymer ?
#
loop_
_entity_poly.entity_id
_entity_poly.type
_entity_poly.pdbx_seq_one_letter_code
_entity_poly.pdbx_strand_id
1 'polypeptide(L)'
;MTVAGLYLLAKVLPLLSILLVQRKMAVQSVASPVELRDEAAQGASCVTTSTCQICLEASDTVVLALCGPTCPAIVCSTCIQEYLEVQQKSLPAGVLSTVACPICLIPVAFERWRSVGSSEACIHTVDNIQLQLAASCDVLCPSCHAINNVLPPCKYQSGYDDSLRFDQREALAQFCRYELTISELWPNIQSASHDQLLQYISHRVQDVERRASLFLRMMRSHPFITSTCCNARLCFTCKTREHHDGVSCEATMMLNDMGQCPNCQITLVKGDGCDYVYCFCKFGFSWSWGLMWFKFSQAPITAKARLRQVFVRYLYRRRFQRQVLVSMVLRIQVTKYRRLYVAICAFLRMRRWRRRLYAVILDCVATVTLIEIQSHRKPFLCVCEYLRRQMWRRRLVTNVLTSPAFHDAIGERRNAHCINIMTTQSHAIRGPMERLKTKMIDGLYRRRMDAVMVAITTKASWIAYWATVTEEDQVALDDDMHSYLDIMGDFDI
;
A
#
# COMPACT_ATOMS: atom_id res chain seq x y z
N MET A 1 -43.55 14.69 -1.03
CA MET A 1 -43.01 14.17 -2.31
C MET A 1 -43.69 14.92 -3.43
N THR A 2 -42.94 15.66 -4.24
CA THR A 2 -43.47 16.63 -5.20
C THR A 2 -43.92 15.96 -6.50
N VAL A 3 -44.97 16.52 -7.11
CA VAL A 3 -45.63 16.08 -8.36
C VAL A 3 -44.66 15.90 -9.54
N ALA A 4 -43.48 16.52 -9.48
CA ALA A 4 -42.39 16.35 -10.45
C ALA A 4 -41.82 14.91 -10.50
N GLY A 5 -41.89 14.13 -9.42
CA GLY A 5 -41.39 12.75 -9.38
C GLY A 5 -42.26 11.74 -10.14
N LEU A 6 -43.56 12.01 -10.28
CA LEU A 6 -44.51 11.11 -10.96
C LEU A 6 -44.41 11.22 -12.50
N TYR A 7 -44.01 12.38 -13.02
CA TYR A 7 -43.84 12.59 -14.46
C TYR A 7 -42.62 11.88 -15.05
N LEU A 8 -41.57 11.68 -14.24
CA LEU A 8 -40.37 10.95 -14.68
C LEU A 8 -40.62 9.44 -14.74
N LEU A 9 -41.40 8.89 -13.81
CA LEU A 9 -41.78 7.46 -13.79
C LEU A 9 -42.65 7.09 -15.00
N ALA A 10 -43.59 7.96 -15.41
CA ALA A 10 -44.48 7.70 -16.55
C ALA A 10 -43.75 7.64 -17.91
N LYS A 11 -42.59 8.30 -18.06
CA LYS A 11 -41.80 8.27 -19.30
C LYS A 11 -40.79 7.12 -19.39
N VAL A 12 -40.41 6.53 -18.26
CA VAL A 12 -39.41 5.43 -18.22
C VAL A 12 -40.07 4.05 -18.35
N LEU A 13 -41.32 3.91 -17.90
CA LEU A 13 -42.09 2.67 -17.97
C LEU A 13 -42.24 2.06 -19.38
N PRO A 14 -42.48 2.85 -20.46
CA PRO A 14 -42.61 2.29 -21.82
C PRO A 14 -41.29 1.71 -22.37
N LEU A 15 -40.14 2.29 -21.98
CA LEU A 15 -38.81 1.85 -22.44
C LEU A 15 -38.36 0.55 -21.74
N LEU A 16 -38.76 0.35 -20.48
CA LEU A 16 -38.53 -0.91 -19.75
C LEU A 16 -39.35 -2.07 -20.33
N SER A 17 -40.58 -1.82 -20.81
CA SER A 17 -41.39 -2.84 -21.48
C SER A 17 -40.81 -3.30 -22.84
N ILE A 18 -40.14 -2.42 -23.59
CA ILE A 18 -39.50 -2.81 -24.86
C ILE A 18 -38.25 -3.67 -24.62
N LEU A 19 -37.46 -3.36 -23.58
CA LEU A 19 -36.30 -4.16 -23.19
C LEU A 19 -36.67 -5.53 -22.61
N LEU A 20 -37.82 -5.64 -21.92
CA LEU A 20 -38.32 -6.92 -21.39
C LEU A 20 -38.92 -7.81 -22.49
N VAL A 21 -39.48 -7.26 -23.56
CA VAL A 21 -40.03 -8.03 -24.68
C VAL A 21 -38.92 -8.60 -25.58
N GLN A 22 -37.83 -7.86 -25.81
CA GLN A 22 -36.69 -8.39 -26.59
C GLN A 22 -35.94 -9.53 -25.87
N ARG A 23 -35.93 -9.55 -24.53
CA ARG A 23 -35.29 -10.62 -23.75
C ARG A 23 -36.13 -11.92 -23.69
N LYS A 24 -37.45 -11.82 -23.90
CA LYS A 24 -38.37 -12.97 -23.82
C LYS A 24 -38.52 -13.76 -25.13
N MET A 25 -38.05 -13.22 -26.27
CA MET A 25 -38.09 -13.92 -27.56
C MET A 25 -36.84 -14.75 -27.88
N ALA A 26 -35.80 -14.73 -27.04
CA ALA A 26 -34.60 -15.55 -27.19
C ALA A 26 -34.67 -16.91 -26.47
N VAL A 27 -35.79 -17.24 -25.82
CA VAL A 27 -36.00 -18.53 -25.15
C VAL A 27 -37.11 -19.30 -25.87
N GLN A 28 -36.79 -19.74 -27.09
CA GLN A 28 -37.48 -20.89 -27.69
C GLN A 28 -36.51 -22.07 -27.70
N SER A 29 -37.03 -23.17 -27.14
CA SER A 29 -36.39 -24.45 -26.88
C SER A 29 -35.51 -24.96 -28.03
N VAL A 30 -34.21 -25.06 -27.79
CA VAL A 30 -33.34 -25.98 -28.52
C VAL A 30 -33.23 -27.24 -27.68
N ALA A 31 -34.10 -28.20 -27.94
CA ALA A 31 -33.86 -29.59 -27.59
C ALA A 31 -32.78 -30.12 -28.54
N SER A 32 -31.68 -30.63 -28.00
CA SER A 32 -30.63 -31.27 -28.78
C SER A 32 -30.45 -32.71 -28.27
N PRO A 33 -30.72 -33.74 -29.08
CA PRO A 33 -30.16 -35.06 -28.87
C PRO A 33 -28.83 -35.15 -29.62
N VAL A 34 -27.77 -35.50 -28.90
CA VAL A 34 -26.49 -35.92 -29.49
C VAL A 34 -26.68 -37.37 -29.96
N GLU A 35 -27.08 -37.54 -31.22
CA GLU A 35 -26.96 -38.84 -31.92
C GLU A 35 -25.58 -38.92 -32.59
N LEU A 36 -24.78 -39.86 -32.12
CA LEU A 36 -23.58 -40.36 -32.79
C LEU A 36 -24.02 -41.13 -34.04
N ARG A 37 -23.67 -40.62 -35.23
CA ARG A 37 -23.68 -41.38 -36.48
C ARG A 37 -22.25 -41.62 -36.94
N ASP A 38 -21.85 -42.88 -36.86
CA ASP A 38 -20.72 -43.45 -37.58
C ASP A 38 -21.15 -43.70 -39.03
N GLU A 39 -20.72 -42.85 -39.97
CA GLU A 39 -20.71 -43.18 -41.39
C GLU A 39 -19.30 -42.99 -41.95
N ALA A 40 -18.69 -44.13 -42.31
CA ALA A 40 -17.41 -44.23 -42.98
C ALA A 40 -17.54 -43.76 -44.43
N ALA A 41 -17.04 -42.56 -44.73
CA ALA A 41 -16.80 -42.10 -46.10
C ALA A 41 -15.37 -41.56 -46.20
N GLN A 42 -14.49 -42.33 -46.84
CA GLN A 42 -13.16 -41.91 -47.28
C GLN A 42 -13.30 -40.93 -48.45
N GLY A 43 -13.57 -39.66 -48.13
CA GLY A 43 -13.52 -38.54 -49.07
C GLY A 43 -12.39 -37.60 -48.66
N ALA A 44 -11.58 -37.15 -49.62
CA ALA A 44 -10.50 -36.21 -49.42
C ALA A 44 -11.00 -34.96 -48.65
N SER A 45 -10.65 -34.89 -47.36
CA SER A 45 -11.02 -33.77 -46.48
C SER A 45 -10.24 -32.54 -46.93
N CYS A 46 -10.93 -31.63 -47.62
CA CYS A 46 -10.43 -30.29 -47.88
C CYS A 46 -10.30 -29.59 -46.52
N VAL A 47 -9.08 -29.57 -45.95
CA VAL A 47 -8.78 -28.90 -44.69
C VAL A 47 -8.97 -27.41 -44.90
N THR A 48 -10.08 -26.87 -44.40
CA THR A 48 -10.33 -25.43 -44.41
C THR A 48 -9.42 -24.79 -43.36
N THR A 49 -8.28 -24.28 -43.79
CA THR A 49 -7.42 -23.44 -42.96
C THR A 49 -8.18 -22.17 -42.56
N SER A 50 -8.14 -21.83 -41.28
CA SER A 50 -8.72 -20.60 -40.76
C SER A 50 -7.63 -19.71 -40.18
N THR A 51 -7.79 -18.40 -40.30
CA THR A 51 -6.82 -17.44 -39.77
C THR A 51 -7.12 -17.13 -38.30
N CYS A 52 -6.12 -17.31 -37.43
CA CYS A 52 -6.20 -16.96 -36.02
C CYS A 52 -6.33 -15.44 -35.83
N GLN A 53 -7.26 -14.98 -35.00
CA GLN A 53 -7.48 -13.55 -34.73
C GLN A 53 -6.39 -12.90 -33.84
N ILE A 54 -5.55 -13.70 -33.16
CA ILE A 54 -4.50 -13.19 -32.26
C ILE A 54 -3.16 -13.08 -32.99
N CYS A 55 -2.62 -14.19 -33.51
CA CYS A 55 -1.34 -14.18 -34.22
C CYS A 55 -1.47 -13.82 -35.71
N LEU A 56 -2.68 -13.80 -36.27
CA LEU A 56 -2.95 -13.55 -37.70
C LEU A 56 -2.37 -14.61 -38.66
N GLU A 57 -1.98 -15.78 -38.13
CA GLU A 57 -1.46 -16.90 -38.91
C GLU A 57 -2.57 -17.90 -39.28
N ALA A 58 -2.43 -18.54 -40.44
CA ALA A 58 -3.29 -19.63 -40.86
C ALA A 58 -2.99 -20.89 -40.03
N SER A 59 -4.02 -21.53 -39.49
CA SER A 59 -3.87 -22.73 -38.67
C SER A 59 -4.94 -23.77 -39.01
N ASP A 60 -4.54 -25.03 -38.98
CA ASP A 60 -5.44 -26.17 -39.10
C ASP A 60 -6.21 -26.46 -37.79
N THR A 61 -5.72 -25.91 -36.67
CA THR A 61 -6.25 -26.17 -35.32
C THR A 61 -6.72 -24.87 -34.67
N VAL A 62 -7.82 -24.35 -35.19
CA VAL A 62 -8.50 -23.20 -34.59
C VAL A 62 -9.62 -23.65 -33.66
N VAL A 63 -9.75 -22.91 -32.56
CA VAL A 63 -10.87 -23.00 -31.65
C VAL A 63 -11.86 -21.92 -32.03
N LEU A 64 -13.09 -22.33 -32.28
CA LEU A 64 -14.21 -21.46 -32.55
C LEU A 64 -15.08 -21.29 -31.30
N ALA A 65 -15.75 -20.15 -31.20
CA ALA A 65 -16.85 -19.96 -30.26
C ALA A 65 -16.48 -20.26 -28.79
N LEU A 66 -15.38 -19.68 -28.32
CA LEU A 66 -14.73 -20.02 -27.05
C LEU A 66 -15.69 -19.92 -25.85
N CYS A 67 -16.41 -18.81 -25.69
CA CYS A 67 -17.31 -18.56 -24.56
C CYS A 67 -18.77 -18.97 -24.79
N GLY A 68 -19.13 -19.47 -25.99
CA GLY A 68 -20.51 -19.79 -26.35
C GLY A 68 -20.79 -19.65 -27.85
N PRO A 69 -21.98 -20.06 -28.33
CA PRO A 69 -22.28 -20.15 -29.77
C PRO A 69 -22.26 -18.82 -30.51
N THR A 70 -22.49 -17.70 -29.82
CA THR A 70 -22.44 -16.35 -30.39
C THR A 70 -21.05 -15.70 -30.29
N CYS A 71 -20.07 -16.41 -29.74
CA CYS A 71 -18.72 -15.89 -29.54
C CYS A 71 -17.98 -15.79 -30.90
N PRO A 72 -17.47 -14.61 -31.29
CA PRO A 72 -16.80 -14.42 -32.57
C PRO A 72 -15.35 -14.93 -32.58
N ALA A 73 -14.91 -15.60 -31.51
CA ALA A 73 -13.53 -15.99 -31.34
C ALA A 73 -13.13 -17.09 -32.33
N ILE A 74 -12.04 -16.84 -33.04
CA ILE A 74 -11.32 -17.79 -33.91
C ILE A 74 -9.85 -17.71 -33.49
N VAL A 75 -9.41 -18.63 -32.64
CA VAL A 75 -8.07 -18.56 -32.02
C VAL A 75 -7.37 -19.91 -32.13
N CYS A 76 -6.12 -19.94 -32.58
CA CYS A 76 -5.34 -21.18 -32.64
C CYS A 76 -5.00 -21.69 -31.22
N SER A 77 -4.74 -22.99 -31.10
CA SER A 77 -4.42 -23.62 -29.82
C SER A 77 -3.17 -23.01 -29.14
N THR A 78 -2.17 -22.60 -29.92
CA THR A 78 -0.94 -21.98 -29.41
C THR A 78 -1.23 -20.67 -28.69
N CYS A 79 -2.00 -19.77 -29.31
CA CYS A 79 -2.36 -18.50 -28.68
C CYS A 79 -3.25 -18.68 -27.44
N ILE A 80 -4.12 -19.71 -27.42
CA ILE A 80 -4.90 -20.04 -26.22
C ILE A 80 -4.00 -20.48 -25.07
N GLN A 81 -3.02 -21.35 -25.34
CA GLN A 81 -2.08 -21.80 -24.33
C GLN A 81 -1.27 -20.63 -23.76
N GLU A 82 -0.68 -19.81 -24.64
CA GLU A 82 0.09 -18.63 -24.22
C GLU A 82 -0.77 -17.64 -23.40
N TYR A 83 -2.01 -17.41 -23.84
CA TYR A 83 -2.96 -16.58 -23.10
C TYR A 83 -3.19 -17.11 -21.68
N LEU A 84 -3.46 -18.41 -21.53
CA LEU A 84 -3.69 -19.02 -20.22
C LEU A 84 -2.45 -19.01 -19.34
N GLU A 85 -1.25 -19.19 -19.91
CA GLU A 85 0.01 -19.07 -19.15
C GLU A 85 0.24 -17.65 -18.65
N VAL A 86 -0.08 -16.63 -19.46
CA VAL A 86 -0.03 -15.23 -19.03
C VAL A 86 -1.05 -14.97 -17.92
N GLN A 87 -2.27 -15.48 -18.05
CA GLN A 87 -3.30 -15.37 -17.01
C GLN A 87 -2.80 -16.00 -15.70
N GLN A 88 -2.36 -17.26 -15.71
CA GLN A 88 -1.81 -17.96 -14.54
C GLN A 88 -0.69 -17.18 -13.84
N LYS A 89 0.22 -16.56 -14.59
CA LYS A 89 1.32 -15.75 -14.03
C LYS A 89 0.83 -14.42 -13.45
N SER A 90 -0.20 -13.84 -14.05
CA SER A 90 -0.78 -12.55 -13.63
C SER A 90 -1.72 -12.67 -12.43
N LEU A 91 -2.32 -13.84 -12.22
CA LEU A 91 -3.30 -14.08 -11.17
C LEU A 91 -2.64 -14.34 -9.81
N PRO A 92 -2.82 -13.45 -8.81
CA PRO A 92 -2.31 -13.70 -7.47
C PRO A 92 -3.11 -14.84 -6.81
N ALA A 93 -2.39 -15.82 -6.24
CA ALA A 93 -3.02 -16.87 -5.44
C ALA A 93 -3.84 -16.24 -4.30
N GLY A 94 -5.07 -16.72 -4.13
CA GLY A 94 -5.99 -16.20 -3.12
C GLY A 94 -6.92 -15.09 -3.59
N VAL A 95 -6.72 -14.55 -4.79
CA VAL A 95 -7.59 -13.51 -5.37
C VAL A 95 -8.56 -14.16 -6.33
N LEU A 96 -9.86 -13.97 -6.10
CA LEU A 96 -10.88 -14.43 -7.04
C LEU A 96 -10.91 -13.55 -8.28
N SER A 97 -10.75 -14.19 -9.42
CA SER A 97 -10.77 -13.57 -10.75
C SER A 97 -11.31 -14.55 -11.77
N THR A 98 -11.99 -14.03 -12.78
CA THR A 98 -12.47 -14.82 -13.92
C THR A 98 -11.45 -14.81 -15.05
N VAL A 99 -11.29 -15.95 -15.75
CA VAL A 99 -10.55 -15.99 -17.01
C VAL A 99 -11.51 -15.72 -18.16
N ALA A 100 -11.34 -14.58 -18.82
CA ALA A 100 -12.22 -14.13 -19.88
C ALA A 100 -11.77 -14.63 -21.26
N CYS A 101 -12.67 -14.61 -22.24
CA CYS A 101 -12.31 -14.83 -23.63
C CYS A 101 -11.41 -13.69 -24.11
N PRO A 102 -10.25 -13.96 -24.76
CA PRO A 102 -9.34 -12.90 -25.22
C PRO A 102 -9.92 -12.02 -26.33
N ILE A 103 -11.01 -12.46 -26.98
CA ILE A 103 -11.64 -11.73 -28.09
C ILE A 103 -12.83 -10.88 -27.64
N CYS A 104 -13.77 -11.47 -26.89
CA CYS A 104 -15.00 -10.78 -26.48
C CYS A 104 -15.04 -10.38 -25.00
N LEU A 105 -14.02 -10.74 -24.22
CA LEU A 105 -13.88 -10.43 -22.79
C LEU A 105 -15.00 -10.98 -21.89
N ILE A 106 -15.84 -11.87 -22.41
CA ILE A 106 -16.85 -12.57 -21.64
C ILE A 106 -16.15 -13.66 -20.80
N PRO A 107 -16.43 -13.76 -19.49
CA PRO A 107 -15.94 -14.86 -18.65
C PRO A 107 -16.25 -16.24 -19.23
N VAL A 108 -15.29 -17.15 -19.13
CA VAL A 108 -15.42 -18.51 -19.67
C VAL A 108 -15.25 -19.52 -18.55
N ALA A 109 -16.22 -20.44 -18.40
CA ALA A 109 -16.16 -21.51 -17.42
C ALA A 109 -14.92 -22.40 -17.61
N PHE A 110 -14.31 -22.85 -16.52
CA PHE A 110 -13.09 -23.65 -16.60
C PHE A 110 -13.27 -25.00 -17.29
N GLU A 111 -14.45 -25.61 -17.22
CA GLU A 111 -14.77 -26.83 -17.98
C GLU A 111 -14.65 -26.58 -19.49
N ARG A 112 -15.03 -25.38 -19.94
CA ARG A 112 -14.91 -24.99 -21.35
C ARG A 112 -13.44 -24.82 -21.73
N TRP A 113 -12.62 -24.19 -20.89
CA TRP A 113 -11.17 -24.11 -21.10
C TRP A 113 -10.51 -25.48 -21.21
N ARG A 114 -10.90 -26.44 -20.36
CA ARG A 114 -10.41 -27.83 -20.46
C ARG A 114 -10.86 -28.52 -21.76
N SER A 115 -12.10 -28.32 -22.19
CA SER A 115 -12.61 -28.94 -23.42
C SER A 115 -11.95 -28.41 -24.69
N VAL A 116 -11.48 -27.17 -24.63
CA VAL A 116 -10.86 -26.46 -25.75
C VAL A 116 -9.34 -26.66 -25.78
N GLY A 117 -8.73 -26.83 -24.61
CA GLY A 117 -7.31 -27.13 -24.48
C GLY A 117 -7.00 -28.57 -24.88
N SER A 118 -6.66 -28.80 -26.15
CA SER A 118 -6.27 -30.13 -26.62
C SER A 118 -4.92 -30.61 -26.08
N SER A 119 -4.07 -29.71 -25.58
CA SER A 119 -2.75 -30.05 -25.05
C SER A 119 -2.80 -30.29 -23.54
N GLU A 120 -2.08 -31.32 -23.09
CA GLU A 120 -1.89 -31.61 -21.66
C GLU A 120 -1.35 -30.40 -20.90
N ALA A 121 -0.48 -29.61 -21.55
CA ALA A 121 0.05 -28.37 -20.99
C ALA A 121 -1.05 -27.34 -20.71
N CYS A 122 -2.04 -27.20 -21.59
CA CYS A 122 -3.17 -26.30 -21.41
C CYS A 122 -4.04 -26.73 -20.22
N ILE A 123 -4.35 -28.03 -20.11
CA ILE A 123 -5.11 -28.59 -19.00
C ILE A 123 -4.40 -28.34 -17.67
N HIS A 124 -3.10 -28.62 -17.60
CA HIS A 124 -2.29 -28.37 -16.41
C HIS A 124 -2.25 -26.89 -16.02
N THR A 125 -2.18 -25.97 -17.00
CA THR A 125 -2.26 -24.53 -16.74
C THR A 125 -3.62 -24.13 -16.16
N VAL A 126 -4.72 -24.65 -16.71
CA VAL A 126 -6.07 -24.44 -16.18
C VAL A 126 -6.18 -24.94 -14.74
N ASP A 127 -5.69 -26.15 -14.45
CA ASP A 127 -5.73 -26.73 -13.10
C ASP A 127 -4.94 -25.87 -12.10
N ASN A 128 -3.79 -25.33 -12.50
CA ASN A 128 -3.03 -24.43 -11.64
C ASN A 128 -3.76 -23.11 -11.37
N ILE A 129 -4.44 -22.52 -12.36
CA ILE A 129 -5.30 -21.35 -12.14
C ILE A 129 -6.40 -21.70 -11.14
N GLN A 130 -7.02 -22.87 -11.29
CA GLN A 130 -8.06 -23.32 -10.37
C GLN A 130 -7.55 -23.46 -8.93
N LEU A 131 -6.33 -24.00 -8.74
CA LEU A 131 -5.68 -24.08 -7.44
C LEU A 131 -5.39 -22.69 -6.85
N GLN A 132 -4.91 -21.74 -7.66
CA GLN A 132 -4.68 -20.35 -7.23
C GLN A 132 -5.98 -19.66 -6.78
N LEU A 133 -7.10 -19.92 -7.46
CA LEU A 133 -8.41 -19.38 -7.11
C LEU A 133 -8.98 -20.04 -5.85
N ALA A 134 -8.84 -21.37 -5.71
CA ALA A 134 -9.27 -22.09 -4.53
C ALA A 134 -8.59 -21.57 -3.27
N ALA A 135 -7.32 -21.14 -3.36
CA ALA A 135 -6.58 -20.57 -2.24
C ALA A 135 -7.24 -19.32 -1.60
N SER A 136 -8.24 -18.70 -2.25
CA SER A 136 -9.06 -17.64 -1.64
C SER A 136 -9.85 -18.12 -0.42
N CYS A 137 -10.06 -19.42 -0.33
CA CYS A 137 -10.72 -20.13 0.74
C CYS A 137 -9.73 -20.84 1.67
N ASP A 138 -8.44 -20.48 1.63
CA ASP A 138 -7.46 -21.01 2.56
C ASP A 138 -7.61 -20.38 3.95
N VAL A 139 -7.40 -21.21 4.97
CA VAL A 139 -7.36 -20.82 6.37
C VAL A 139 -6.17 -21.45 7.06
N LEU A 140 -5.52 -20.69 7.92
CA LEU A 140 -4.50 -21.20 8.83
C LEU A 140 -5.20 -21.87 10.02
N CYS A 141 -4.97 -23.16 10.23
CA CYS A 141 -5.55 -23.85 11.38
C CYS A 141 -4.93 -23.31 12.68
N PRO A 142 -5.72 -22.84 13.65
CA PRO A 142 -5.18 -22.28 14.89
C PRO A 142 -4.57 -23.34 15.84
N SER A 143 -4.77 -24.63 15.56
CA SER A 143 -4.23 -25.72 16.38
C SER A 143 -2.88 -26.24 15.86
N CYS A 144 -2.79 -26.58 14.57
CA CYS A 144 -1.58 -27.15 13.98
C CYS A 144 -0.80 -26.17 13.09
N HIS A 145 -1.34 -24.99 12.83
CA HIS A 145 -0.77 -23.98 11.92
C HIS A 145 -0.57 -24.46 10.47
N ALA A 146 -1.23 -25.56 10.07
CA ALA A 146 -1.29 -25.96 8.67
C ALA A 146 -2.28 -25.06 7.91
N ILE A 147 -1.92 -24.67 6.69
CA ILE A 147 -2.84 -24.02 5.75
C ILE A 147 -3.75 -25.11 5.21
N ASN A 148 -5.06 -24.89 5.30
CA ASN A 148 -6.06 -25.81 4.80
C ASN A 148 -7.07 -25.05 3.95
N ASN A 149 -7.49 -25.68 2.86
CA ASN A 149 -8.57 -25.15 2.04
C ASN A 149 -9.91 -25.61 2.61
N VAL A 150 -10.82 -24.66 2.85
CA VAL A 150 -12.18 -24.97 3.37
C VAL A 150 -13.27 -24.87 2.30
N LEU A 151 -12.89 -24.67 1.03
CA LEU A 151 -13.83 -24.76 -0.08
C LEU A 151 -14.31 -26.22 -0.20
N PRO A 152 -15.62 -26.49 -0.16
CA PRO A 152 -16.11 -27.85 -0.35
C PRO A 152 -15.63 -28.40 -1.70
N PRO A 153 -15.07 -29.62 -1.74
CA PRO A 153 -14.67 -30.24 -3.00
C PRO A 153 -15.91 -30.50 -3.85
N CYS A 154 -15.74 -30.41 -5.18
CA CYS A 154 -16.78 -30.84 -6.10
C CYS A 154 -16.88 -32.36 -6.08
N LYS A 155 -17.95 -32.91 -5.48
CA LYS A 155 -18.24 -34.34 -5.50
C LYS A 155 -19.45 -34.56 -6.39
N TYR A 156 -19.23 -35.12 -7.57
CA TYR A 156 -20.36 -35.57 -8.38
C TYR A 156 -21.00 -36.78 -7.70
N GLN A 157 -22.20 -36.62 -7.16
CA GLN A 157 -23.02 -37.72 -6.66
C GLN A 157 -24.33 -37.74 -7.44
N SER A 158 -24.63 -38.87 -8.09
CA SER A 158 -25.93 -39.13 -8.71
C SER A 158 -26.95 -39.45 -7.60
N GLY A 159 -28.16 -38.87 -7.70
CA GLY A 159 -29.28 -39.19 -6.80
C GLY A 159 -29.43 -38.30 -5.56
N TYR A 160 -28.86 -37.10 -5.56
CA TYR A 160 -28.95 -36.18 -4.43
C TYR A 160 -30.34 -35.51 -4.31
N ASP A 161 -30.87 -35.45 -3.09
CA ASP A 161 -32.17 -34.85 -2.75
C ASP A 161 -32.11 -33.32 -2.85
N ASP A 162 -32.78 -32.79 -3.86
CA ASP A 162 -32.68 -31.38 -4.23
C ASP A 162 -33.61 -30.53 -3.35
N SER A 163 -33.12 -30.25 -2.15
CA SER A 163 -33.85 -29.50 -1.12
C SER A 163 -34.09 -28.02 -1.49
N LEU A 164 -33.45 -27.51 -2.55
CA LEU A 164 -33.64 -26.13 -3.00
C LEU A 164 -34.91 -25.99 -3.84
N ARG A 165 -35.58 -24.85 -3.68
CA ARG A 165 -36.75 -24.52 -4.50
C ARG A 165 -36.35 -24.38 -5.97
N PHE A 166 -37.30 -24.61 -6.88
CA PHE A 166 -37.08 -24.52 -8.32
C PHE A 166 -36.47 -23.16 -8.76
N ASP A 167 -36.98 -22.05 -8.24
CA ASP A 167 -36.50 -20.71 -8.56
C ASP A 167 -35.07 -20.45 -8.06
N GLN A 168 -34.72 -21.00 -6.90
CA GLN A 168 -33.34 -20.93 -6.36
C GLN A 168 -32.37 -21.70 -7.24
N ARG A 169 -32.76 -22.89 -7.71
CA ARG A 169 -31.95 -23.72 -8.61
C ARG A 169 -31.74 -23.05 -9.95
N GLU A 170 -32.78 -22.46 -10.52
CA GLU A 170 -32.67 -21.73 -11.78
C GLU A 170 -31.73 -20.52 -11.63
N ALA A 171 -31.87 -19.72 -10.57
CA ALA A 171 -30.95 -18.61 -10.31
C ALA A 171 -29.49 -19.09 -10.12
N LEU A 172 -29.27 -20.21 -9.44
CA LEU A 172 -27.94 -20.81 -9.29
C LEU A 172 -27.38 -21.31 -10.62
N ALA A 173 -28.22 -21.91 -11.48
CA ALA A 173 -27.81 -22.34 -12.81
C ALA A 173 -27.40 -21.14 -13.67
N GLN A 174 -28.17 -20.04 -13.65
CA GLN A 174 -27.83 -18.78 -14.31
C GLN A 174 -26.51 -18.19 -13.78
N PHE A 175 -26.29 -18.23 -12.45
CA PHE A 175 -25.02 -17.82 -11.85
C PHE A 175 -23.84 -18.65 -12.34
N CYS A 176 -24.00 -19.98 -12.45
CA CYS A 176 -22.95 -20.88 -12.96
C CYS A 176 -22.65 -20.63 -14.45
N ARG A 177 -23.64 -20.18 -15.24
CA ARG A 177 -23.48 -19.79 -16.65
C ARG A 177 -22.97 -18.37 -16.86
N TYR A 178 -22.57 -17.68 -15.79
CA TYR A 178 -22.16 -16.28 -15.83
C TYR A 178 -23.27 -15.29 -16.26
N GLU A 179 -24.54 -15.68 -16.19
CA GLU A 179 -25.70 -14.82 -16.51
C GLU A 179 -26.14 -13.96 -15.31
N LEU A 180 -25.76 -14.36 -14.10
CA LEU A 180 -26.00 -13.61 -12.86
C LEU A 180 -24.71 -13.35 -12.09
N THR A 181 -24.63 -12.17 -11.49
CA THR A 181 -23.61 -11.82 -10.50
C THR A 181 -23.98 -12.38 -9.11
N ILE A 182 -23.00 -12.49 -8.22
CA ILE A 182 -23.24 -12.95 -6.84
C ILE A 182 -24.19 -12.02 -6.07
N SER A 183 -24.14 -10.72 -6.36
CA SER A 183 -25.01 -9.71 -5.73
C SER A 183 -26.47 -9.87 -6.16
N GLU A 184 -26.72 -10.24 -7.40
CA GLU A 184 -28.08 -10.52 -7.93
C GLU A 184 -28.59 -11.88 -7.48
N LEU A 185 -27.71 -12.88 -7.37
CA LEU A 185 -28.05 -14.22 -6.90
C LEU A 185 -28.47 -14.22 -5.42
N TRP A 186 -27.71 -13.54 -4.56
CA TRP A 186 -27.80 -13.70 -3.11
C TRP A 186 -29.20 -13.51 -2.52
N PRO A 187 -29.99 -12.48 -2.90
CA PRO A 187 -31.35 -12.30 -2.40
C PRO A 187 -32.29 -13.48 -2.66
N ASN A 188 -32.06 -14.23 -3.75
CA ASN A 188 -32.90 -15.36 -4.13
C ASN A 188 -32.61 -16.61 -3.29
N ILE A 189 -31.37 -16.77 -2.81
CA ILE A 189 -30.91 -17.99 -2.14
C ILE A 189 -30.66 -17.82 -0.64
N GLN A 190 -30.63 -16.59 -0.11
CA GLN A 190 -30.33 -16.33 1.30
C GLN A 190 -31.33 -16.94 2.30
N SER A 191 -32.51 -17.35 1.82
CA SER A 191 -33.51 -18.05 2.64
C SER A 191 -33.25 -19.54 2.79
N ALA A 192 -32.37 -20.13 1.97
CA ALA A 192 -31.95 -21.52 2.12
C ALA A 192 -31.05 -21.69 3.34
N SER A 193 -31.06 -22.87 3.96
CA SER A 193 -30.18 -23.15 5.09
C SER A 193 -28.71 -23.21 4.65
N HIS A 194 -27.80 -22.94 5.59
CA HIS A 194 -26.37 -22.99 5.34
C HIS A 194 -25.93 -24.37 4.81
N ASP A 195 -26.43 -25.45 5.42
CA ASP A 195 -26.10 -26.82 5.03
C ASP A 195 -26.62 -27.16 3.63
N GLN A 196 -27.84 -26.71 3.27
CA GLN A 196 -28.39 -26.87 1.92
C GLN A 196 -27.50 -26.19 0.87
N LEU A 197 -27.05 -24.97 1.16
CA LEU A 197 -26.17 -24.22 0.25
C LEU A 197 -24.79 -24.86 0.14
N LEU A 198 -24.15 -25.25 1.25
CA LEU A 198 -22.88 -25.98 1.24
C LEU A 198 -22.97 -27.26 0.42
N GLN A 199 -24.08 -27.99 0.58
CA GLN A 199 -24.30 -29.21 -0.15
C GLN A 199 -24.50 -28.95 -1.64
N TYR A 200 -25.27 -27.94 -2.02
CA TYR A 200 -25.41 -27.55 -3.42
C TYR A 200 -24.07 -27.12 -4.04
N ILE A 201 -23.31 -26.27 -3.35
CA ILE A 201 -21.95 -25.81 -3.73
C ILE A 201 -21.05 -27.03 -4.00
N SER A 202 -21.07 -28.03 -3.13
CA SER A 202 -20.23 -29.23 -3.25
C SER A 202 -20.64 -30.14 -4.42
N HIS A 203 -21.91 -30.19 -4.82
CA HIS A 203 -22.37 -31.17 -5.80
C HIS A 203 -22.64 -30.61 -7.20
N ARG A 204 -22.98 -29.31 -7.32
CA ARG A 204 -23.52 -28.74 -8.56
C ARG A 204 -22.67 -27.62 -9.17
N VAL A 205 -21.87 -26.91 -8.35
CA VAL A 205 -21.02 -25.82 -8.85
C VAL A 205 -19.64 -26.36 -9.19
N GLN A 206 -19.45 -26.76 -10.44
CA GLN A 206 -18.20 -27.36 -10.92
C GLN A 206 -17.08 -26.32 -11.00
N ASP A 207 -17.39 -25.15 -11.57
CA ASP A 207 -16.46 -24.04 -11.72
C ASP A 207 -15.98 -23.53 -10.36
N VAL A 208 -14.65 -23.59 -10.14
CA VAL A 208 -14.03 -23.23 -8.86
C VAL A 208 -14.18 -21.75 -8.50
N GLU A 209 -14.18 -20.85 -9.49
CA GLU A 209 -14.36 -19.42 -9.25
C GLU A 209 -15.76 -19.19 -8.73
N ARG A 210 -16.77 -19.73 -9.42
CA ARG A 210 -18.17 -19.61 -8.99
C ARG A 210 -18.41 -20.27 -7.63
N ARG A 211 -17.80 -21.43 -7.39
CA ARG A 211 -17.89 -22.15 -6.11
C ARG A 211 -17.31 -21.31 -4.97
N ALA A 212 -16.12 -20.75 -5.16
CA ALA A 212 -15.46 -19.91 -4.18
C ALA A 212 -16.18 -18.57 -3.97
N SER A 213 -16.63 -17.91 -5.04
CA SER A 213 -17.42 -16.67 -4.97
C SER A 213 -18.68 -16.84 -4.11
N LEU A 214 -19.42 -17.93 -4.31
CA LEU A 214 -20.62 -18.23 -3.53
C LEU A 214 -20.26 -18.60 -2.07
N PHE A 215 -19.23 -19.42 -1.87
CA PHE A 215 -18.75 -19.79 -0.54
C PHE A 215 -18.30 -18.57 0.27
N LEU A 216 -17.47 -17.69 -0.30
CA LEU A 216 -17.01 -16.47 0.37
C LEU A 216 -18.18 -15.54 0.71
N ARG A 217 -19.18 -15.43 -0.16
CA ARG A 217 -20.39 -14.65 0.13
C ARG A 217 -21.12 -15.20 1.34
N MET A 218 -21.27 -16.52 1.42
CA MET A 218 -21.89 -17.20 2.56
C MET A 218 -21.09 -17.04 3.85
N MET A 219 -19.76 -17.14 3.79
CA MET A 219 -18.87 -16.93 4.95
C MET A 219 -18.94 -15.51 5.51
N ARG A 220 -19.32 -14.51 4.71
CA ARG A 220 -19.56 -13.15 5.24
C ARG A 220 -20.77 -13.07 6.16
N SER A 221 -21.80 -13.88 5.91
CA SER A 221 -23.01 -13.94 6.75
C SER A 221 -22.87 -14.95 7.89
N HIS A 222 -22.14 -16.04 7.66
CA HIS A 222 -21.94 -17.11 8.63
C HIS A 222 -20.45 -17.49 8.66
N PRO A 223 -19.62 -16.72 9.39
CA PRO A 223 -18.16 -16.86 9.31
C PRO A 223 -17.61 -18.04 10.12
N PHE A 224 -18.41 -18.65 10.99
CA PHE A 224 -17.94 -19.69 11.90
C PHE A 224 -17.80 -21.02 11.20
N ILE A 225 -16.57 -21.53 11.16
CA ILE A 225 -16.21 -22.79 10.51
C ILE A 225 -15.30 -23.63 11.40
N THR A 226 -15.01 -24.84 10.95
CA THR A 226 -14.00 -25.74 11.52
C THR A 226 -12.92 -26.03 10.50
N SER A 227 -11.66 -26.08 10.94
CA SER A 227 -10.56 -26.50 10.08
C SER A 227 -10.72 -27.96 9.66
N THR A 228 -10.38 -28.28 8.41
CA THR A 228 -10.51 -29.65 7.87
C THR A 228 -9.51 -30.64 8.45
N CYS A 229 -8.37 -30.17 8.97
CA CYS A 229 -7.31 -31.04 9.51
C CYS A 229 -7.53 -31.46 10.97
N CYS A 230 -7.99 -30.55 11.83
CA CYS A 230 -8.07 -30.76 13.28
C CYS A 230 -9.46 -30.52 13.85
N ASN A 231 -10.44 -30.16 13.01
CA ASN A 231 -11.76 -29.68 13.42
C ASN A 231 -11.71 -28.52 14.42
N ALA A 232 -10.65 -27.70 14.34
CA ALA A 232 -10.48 -26.56 15.22
C ALA A 232 -11.46 -25.46 14.82
N ARG A 233 -12.20 -24.91 15.79
CA ARG A 233 -13.14 -23.80 15.55
C ARG A 233 -12.37 -22.52 15.26
N LEU A 234 -12.77 -21.82 14.20
CA LEU A 234 -12.25 -20.50 13.85
C LEU A 234 -13.32 -19.63 13.19
N CYS A 235 -13.11 -18.32 13.21
CA CYS A 235 -13.86 -17.38 12.40
C CYS A 235 -13.17 -17.18 11.04
N PHE A 236 -13.88 -17.44 9.94
CA PHE A 236 -13.35 -17.28 8.59
C PHE A 236 -13.03 -15.82 8.26
N THR A 237 -13.75 -14.86 8.84
CA THR A 237 -13.57 -13.43 8.54
C THR A 237 -12.32 -12.86 9.22
N CYS A 238 -12.23 -12.92 10.55
CA CYS A 238 -11.08 -12.36 11.29
C CYS A 238 -9.94 -13.36 11.51
N LYS A 239 -10.12 -14.64 11.14
CA LYS A 239 -9.13 -15.72 11.30
C LYS A 239 -8.72 -15.98 12.76
N THR A 240 -9.50 -15.51 13.74
CA THR A 240 -9.23 -15.75 15.15
C THR A 240 -9.62 -17.18 15.55
N ARG A 241 -8.99 -17.67 16.62
CA ARG A 241 -9.34 -18.94 17.24
C ARG A 241 -10.72 -18.84 17.90
N GLU A 242 -11.46 -19.93 17.86
CA GLU A 242 -12.82 -20.08 18.42
C GLU A 242 -13.91 -19.28 17.71
N HIS A 243 -15.17 -19.57 18.06
CA HIS A 243 -16.33 -18.83 17.59
C HIS A 243 -16.64 -17.76 18.63
N HIS A 244 -16.66 -16.49 18.22
CA HIS A 244 -16.85 -15.36 19.12
C HIS A 244 -18.32 -14.91 19.09
N ASP A 245 -19.17 -15.65 19.80
CA ASP A 245 -20.60 -15.41 19.83
C ASP A 245 -20.93 -14.03 20.43
N GLY A 246 -21.69 -13.22 19.69
CA GLY A 246 -22.16 -11.90 20.13
C GLY A 246 -21.13 -10.76 20.03
N VAL A 247 -19.89 -11.04 19.60
CA VAL A 247 -18.86 -10.01 19.36
C VAL A 247 -18.62 -9.88 17.85
N SER A 248 -18.66 -8.66 17.31
CA SER A 248 -18.37 -8.44 15.89
C SER A 248 -16.89 -8.69 15.60
N CYS A 249 -16.58 -9.16 14.39
CA CYS A 249 -15.18 -9.31 13.95
C CYS A 249 -14.41 -7.98 14.10
N GLU A 250 -15.05 -6.85 13.83
CA GLU A 250 -14.47 -5.51 13.95
C GLU A 250 -14.09 -5.15 15.39
N ALA A 251 -14.89 -5.53 16.37
CA ALA A 251 -14.57 -5.28 17.79
C ALA A 251 -13.36 -6.10 18.25
N THR A 252 -13.10 -7.24 17.60
CA THR A 252 -11.94 -8.09 17.85
C THR A 252 -10.69 -7.60 17.11
N MET A 253 -10.84 -6.95 15.96
CA MET A 253 -9.74 -6.44 15.14
C MET A 253 -9.22 -5.10 15.68
N MET A 254 -7.99 -5.08 16.20
CA MET A 254 -7.36 -3.85 16.68
C MET A 254 -6.72 -3.11 15.49
N LEU A 255 -6.80 -1.78 15.43
CA LEU A 255 -6.19 -0.97 14.35
C LEU A 255 -4.65 -1.15 14.20
N ASN A 256 -3.99 -1.86 15.12
CA ASN A 256 -2.58 -2.26 15.01
C ASN A 256 -2.35 -3.46 14.08
N ASP A 257 -3.42 -3.99 13.49
CA ASP A 257 -3.43 -5.20 12.69
C ASP A 257 -3.32 -4.91 11.19
N MET A 258 -3.09 -3.67 10.75
CA MET A 258 -2.78 -3.37 9.34
C MET A 258 -1.31 -2.97 9.15
N GLY A 259 -0.64 -3.60 8.19
CA GLY A 259 0.76 -3.38 7.85
C GLY A 259 0.94 -3.37 6.34
N GLN A 260 2.12 -3.01 5.85
CA GLN A 260 2.39 -2.95 4.41
C GLN A 260 3.63 -3.76 4.10
N CYS A 261 3.57 -4.59 3.05
CA CYS A 261 4.75 -5.33 2.61
C CYS A 261 5.86 -4.35 2.20
N PRO A 262 7.08 -4.43 2.76
CA PRO A 262 8.17 -3.53 2.39
C PRO A 262 8.62 -3.67 0.94
N ASN A 263 8.36 -4.82 0.31
CA ASN A 263 8.78 -5.13 -1.05
C ASN A 263 7.76 -4.67 -2.11
N CYS A 264 6.52 -5.20 -2.04
CA CYS A 264 5.49 -4.93 -3.06
C CYS A 264 4.45 -3.88 -2.65
N GLN A 265 4.56 -3.31 -1.45
CA GLN A 265 3.68 -2.26 -0.93
C GLN A 265 2.20 -2.63 -0.80
N ILE A 266 1.81 -3.92 -0.91
CA ILE A 266 0.44 -4.33 -0.62
C ILE A 266 0.13 -4.15 0.87
N THR A 267 -1.07 -3.63 1.17
CA THR A 267 -1.56 -3.57 2.55
C THR A 267 -2.01 -4.96 2.97
N LEU A 268 -1.43 -5.44 4.06
CA LEU A 268 -1.77 -6.70 4.70
C LEU A 268 -2.53 -6.41 5.98
N VAL A 269 -3.40 -7.33 6.37
CA VAL A 269 -3.99 -7.36 7.70
C VAL A 269 -3.44 -8.58 8.42
N LYS A 270 -2.80 -8.38 9.57
CA LYS A 270 -2.31 -9.47 10.42
C LYS A 270 -3.46 -9.97 11.26
N GLY A 271 -3.81 -11.24 11.08
CA GLY A 271 -4.58 -11.98 12.09
C GLY A 271 -3.69 -12.34 13.29
N ASP A 272 -4.27 -12.96 14.31
CA ASP A 272 -3.51 -13.46 15.45
C ASP A 272 -2.38 -14.42 15.01
N GLY A 273 -1.16 -14.23 15.52
CA GLY A 273 -0.04 -15.12 15.21
C GLY A 273 1.37 -14.55 15.36
N CYS A 274 2.33 -15.26 14.76
CA CYS A 274 3.77 -14.96 14.75
C CYS A 274 4.07 -13.52 14.29
N ASP A 275 5.15 -12.91 14.80
CA ASP A 275 5.61 -11.61 14.27
C ASP A 275 6.14 -11.75 12.84
N TYR A 276 6.57 -12.93 12.39
CA TYR A 276 7.07 -13.12 11.03
C TYR A 276 5.96 -13.52 10.06
N VAL A 277 5.78 -12.77 8.98
CA VAL A 277 4.74 -12.97 7.96
C VAL A 277 5.35 -13.08 6.56
N TYR A 278 4.68 -13.81 5.67
CA TYR A 278 5.02 -13.84 4.24
C TYR A 278 3.99 -13.05 3.43
N CYS A 279 4.46 -12.15 2.58
CA CYS A 279 3.61 -11.46 1.63
C CYS A 279 3.21 -12.38 0.46
N PHE A 280 2.15 -12.02 -0.27
CA PHE A 280 1.81 -12.58 -1.59
C PHE A 280 2.99 -12.57 -2.59
N CYS A 281 3.88 -11.56 -2.54
CA CYS A 281 5.10 -11.53 -3.35
C CYS A 281 6.22 -12.46 -2.85
N LYS A 282 5.91 -13.35 -1.89
CA LYS A 282 6.82 -14.31 -1.23
C LYS A 282 7.92 -13.68 -0.37
N PHE A 283 7.90 -12.36 -0.16
CA PHE A 283 8.83 -11.69 0.74
C PHE A 283 8.43 -11.91 2.20
N GLY A 284 9.31 -12.52 2.99
CA GLY A 284 9.14 -12.70 4.44
C GLY A 284 9.67 -11.52 5.24
N PHE A 285 8.90 -11.00 6.20
CA PHE A 285 9.29 -9.87 7.03
C PHE A 285 8.60 -9.90 8.40
N SER A 286 9.14 -9.15 9.37
CA SER A 286 8.50 -9.00 10.68
C SER A 286 7.35 -7.99 10.62
N TRP A 287 6.25 -8.26 11.31
CA TRP A 287 5.04 -7.45 11.30
C TRP A 287 5.31 -6.05 11.84
N SER A 288 6.08 -5.98 12.92
CA SER A 288 6.65 -4.74 13.44
C SER A 288 7.29 -3.86 12.34
N TRP A 289 8.00 -4.47 11.39
CA TRP A 289 8.61 -3.76 10.26
C TRP A 289 7.56 -3.31 9.23
N GLY A 290 6.59 -4.17 8.90
CA GLY A 290 5.50 -3.82 7.99
C GLY A 290 4.56 -2.74 8.52
N LEU A 291 4.25 -2.78 9.82
CA LEU A 291 3.46 -1.77 10.52
C LEU A 291 4.19 -0.42 10.53
N MET A 292 5.50 -0.44 10.79
CA MET A 292 6.34 0.77 10.71
C MET A 292 6.33 1.35 9.29
N TRP A 293 6.45 0.52 8.26
CA TRP A 293 6.38 0.95 6.86
C TRP A 293 5.01 1.54 6.50
N PHE A 294 3.93 0.90 6.92
CA PHE A 294 2.56 1.39 6.70
C PHE A 294 2.31 2.72 7.42
N LYS A 295 2.69 2.84 8.69
CA LYS A 295 2.60 4.10 9.44
C LYS A 295 3.46 5.20 8.78
N PHE A 296 4.63 4.82 8.26
CA PHE A 296 5.48 5.75 7.52
C PHE A 296 4.86 6.15 6.17
N SER A 297 4.19 5.24 5.45
CA SER A 297 3.54 5.56 4.17
C SER A 297 2.31 6.45 4.35
N GLN A 298 1.58 6.29 5.45
CA GLN A 298 0.49 7.19 5.85
C GLN A 298 0.96 8.54 6.40
N ALA A 299 2.23 8.67 6.81
CA ALA A 299 2.73 9.92 7.36
C ALA A 299 2.58 11.05 6.31
N PRO A 300 2.10 12.24 6.72
CA PRO A 300 1.90 13.34 5.81
C PRO A 300 3.22 13.74 5.14
N ILE A 301 3.13 14.22 3.90
CA ILE A 301 4.29 14.60 3.08
C ILE A 301 5.19 15.59 3.83
N THR A 302 4.60 16.50 4.62
CA THR A 302 5.32 17.46 5.46
C THR A 302 6.18 16.79 6.55
N ALA A 303 5.68 15.72 7.19
CA ALA A 303 6.45 14.94 8.17
C ALA A 303 7.60 14.17 7.51
N LYS A 304 7.35 13.54 6.35
CA LYS A 304 8.38 12.87 5.55
C LYS A 304 9.46 13.85 5.09
N ALA A 305 9.08 15.05 4.64
CA ALA A 305 10.01 16.10 4.24
C ALA A 305 10.88 16.58 5.42
N ARG A 306 10.29 16.78 6.61
CA ARG A 306 11.04 17.13 7.83
C ARG A 306 12.03 16.03 8.22
N LEU A 307 11.61 14.76 8.20
CA LEU A 307 12.50 13.62 8.46
C LEU A 307 13.65 13.55 7.45
N ARG A 308 13.36 13.74 6.15
CA ARG A 308 14.38 13.80 5.10
C ARG A 308 15.38 14.93 5.38
N GLN A 309 14.94 16.12 5.76
CA GLN A 309 15.83 17.23 6.13
C GLN A 309 16.72 16.89 7.34
N VAL A 310 16.16 16.22 8.36
CA VAL A 310 16.92 15.78 9.53
C VAL A 310 17.95 14.73 9.14
N PHE A 311 17.58 13.73 8.33
CA PHE A 311 18.47 12.68 7.84
C PHE A 311 19.57 13.25 6.95
N VAL A 312 19.24 14.13 6.02
CA VAL A 312 20.22 14.82 5.16
C VAL A 312 21.19 15.62 6.03
N ARG A 313 20.70 16.42 6.99
CA ARG A 313 21.57 17.15 7.93
C ARG A 313 22.46 16.22 8.74
N TYR A 314 21.95 15.08 9.19
CA TYR A 314 22.71 14.06 9.90
C TYR A 314 23.80 13.44 9.02
N LEU A 315 23.46 13.01 7.80
CA LEU A 315 24.40 12.43 6.85
C LEU A 315 25.47 13.44 6.40
N TYR A 316 25.09 14.68 6.07
CA TYR A 316 26.03 15.76 5.78
C TYR A 316 26.96 16.02 6.95
N ARG A 317 26.43 16.08 8.18
CA ARG A 317 27.24 16.26 9.37
C ARG A 317 28.20 15.09 9.59
N ARG A 318 27.75 13.84 9.39
CA ARG A 318 28.57 12.65 9.54
C ARG A 318 29.67 12.61 8.47
N ARG A 319 29.34 12.92 7.21
CA ARG A 319 30.29 13.01 6.10
C ARG A 319 31.29 14.14 6.31
N PHE A 320 30.83 15.32 6.70
CA PHE A 320 31.68 16.46 7.05
C PHE A 320 32.63 16.11 8.19
N GLN A 321 32.15 15.47 9.26
CA GLN A 321 32.98 15.07 10.39
C GLN A 321 34.01 13.99 10.04
N ARG A 322 33.67 13.02 9.19
CA ARG A 322 34.58 11.91 8.84
C ARG A 322 35.56 12.26 7.71
N GLN A 323 35.12 12.99 6.70
CA GLN A 323 35.92 13.21 5.48
C GLN A 323 36.50 14.62 5.41
N VAL A 324 35.70 15.65 5.70
CA VAL A 324 36.11 17.05 5.52
C VAL A 324 36.88 17.57 6.72
N LEU A 325 36.44 17.25 7.94
CA LEU A 325 37.09 17.69 9.16
C LEU A 325 38.46 17.02 9.31
N VAL A 326 38.55 15.73 9.00
CA VAL A 326 39.83 14.99 9.02
C VAL A 326 40.79 15.55 7.96
N SER A 327 40.33 15.78 6.74
CA SER A 327 41.18 16.37 5.69
C SER A 327 41.57 17.83 5.95
N MET A 328 40.67 18.64 6.53
CA MET A 328 40.99 20.01 6.95
C MET A 328 41.97 20.05 8.13
N VAL A 329 41.83 19.15 9.11
CA VAL A 329 42.78 19.05 10.23
C VAL A 329 44.15 18.57 9.78
N LEU A 330 44.22 17.71 8.77
CA LEU A 330 45.49 17.27 8.17
C LEU A 330 46.14 18.36 7.29
N ARG A 331 45.35 19.22 6.62
CA ARG A 331 45.87 20.28 5.72
C ARG A 331 46.21 21.59 6.43
N ILE A 332 45.51 21.93 7.50
CA ILE A 332 45.88 23.08 8.32
C ILE A 332 47.06 22.64 9.20
N GLN A 333 48.22 23.30 9.09
CA GLN A 333 49.34 23.09 10.02
C GLN A 333 48.94 23.56 11.43
N VAL A 334 48.17 22.74 12.16
CA VAL A 334 47.61 23.03 13.49
C VAL A 334 48.70 23.17 14.56
N THR A 335 49.97 22.88 14.24
CA THR A 335 51.11 23.05 15.15
C THR A 335 51.20 24.47 15.71
N LYS A 336 50.90 25.51 14.91
CA LYS A 336 50.99 26.92 15.35
C LYS A 336 49.81 27.42 16.21
N TYR A 337 48.66 26.75 16.19
CA TYR A 337 47.43 27.22 16.86
C TYR A 337 46.76 26.17 17.76
N ARG A 338 47.43 25.06 18.06
CA ARG A 338 46.92 23.93 18.85
C ARG A 338 46.29 24.37 20.18
N ARG A 339 46.92 25.32 20.90
CA ARG A 339 46.41 25.83 22.19
C ARG A 339 45.10 26.61 22.04
N LEU A 340 45.01 27.48 21.03
CA LEU A 340 43.80 28.26 20.75
C LEU A 340 42.65 27.36 20.26
N TYR A 341 42.96 26.35 19.45
CA TYR A 341 41.98 25.38 18.97
C TYR A 341 41.40 24.52 20.10
N VAL A 342 42.23 24.06 21.05
CA VAL A 342 41.77 23.32 22.24
C VAL A 342 40.86 24.20 23.10
N ALA A 343 41.21 25.47 23.31
CA ALA A 343 40.39 26.41 24.06
C ALA A 343 39.03 26.70 23.37
N ILE A 344 39.04 26.92 22.06
CA ILE A 344 37.81 27.13 21.26
C ILE A 344 36.94 25.86 21.25
N CYS A 345 37.54 24.67 21.13
CA CYS A 345 36.81 23.40 21.20
C CYS A 345 36.21 23.17 22.59
N ALA A 346 36.92 23.50 23.67
CA ALA A 346 36.40 23.43 25.03
C ALA A 346 35.22 24.39 25.22
N PHE A 347 35.36 25.64 24.74
CA PHE A 347 34.30 26.64 24.77
C PHE A 347 33.07 26.24 23.96
N LEU A 348 33.25 25.72 22.74
CA LEU A 348 32.16 25.25 21.89
C LEU A 348 31.49 23.98 22.43
N ARG A 349 32.24 23.06 23.06
CA ARG A 349 31.67 21.89 23.76
C ARG A 349 30.81 22.33 24.94
N MET A 350 31.28 23.29 25.73
CA MET A 350 30.54 23.83 26.89
C MET A 350 29.25 24.54 26.45
N ARG A 351 29.30 25.32 25.36
CA ARG A 351 28.13 26.03 24.81
C ARG A 351 27.13 25.09 24.12
N ARG A 352 27.60 24.00 23.50
CA ARG A 352 26.76 22.96 22.86
C ARG A 352 26.08 22.06 23.89
N TRP A 353 26.75 21.75 25.00
CA TRP A 353 26.16 21.07 26.15
C TRP A 353 25.01 21.90 26.73
N ARG A 354 25.20 23.20 26.90
CA ARG A 354 24.17 24.11 27.44
C ARG A 354 22.89 24.17 26.58
N ARG A 355 23.02 24.17 25.24
CA ARG A 355 21.84 24.19 24.34
C ARG A 355 21.15 22.83 24.20
N ARG A 356 21.90 21.73 24.21
CA ARG A 356 21.32 20.38 24.17
C ARG A 356 20.62 20.01 25.47
N LEU A 357 21.15 20.45 26.62
CA LEU A 357 20.52 20.25 27.92
C LEU A 357 19.17 21.00 28.01
N TYR A 358 19.08 22.23 27.49
CA TYR A 358 17.81 22.98 27.48
C TYR A 358 16.75 22.38 26.55
N ALA A 359 17.14 21.85 25.38
CA ALA A 359 16.21 21.21 24.45
C ALA A 359 15.70 19.85 24.98
N VAL A 360 16.57 19.05 25.60
CA VAL A 360 16.18 17.77 26.21
C VAL A 360 15.33 17.98 27.46
N ILE A 361 15.60 19.02 28.26
CA ILE A 361 14.78 19.37 29.42
C ILE A 361 13.39 19.87 29.02
N LEU A 362 13.24 20.58 27.89
CA LEU A 362 11.92 21.01 27.41
C LEU A 362 11.10 19.84 26.83
N ASP A 363 11.73 18.94 26.07
CA ASP A 363 11.06 17.75 25.51
C ASP A 363 10.67 16.72 26.59
N CYS A 364 11.50 16.56 27.62
CA CYS A 364 11.19 15.65 28.74
C CYS A 364 10.08 16.18 29.66
N VAL A 365 9.82 17.49 29.69
CA VAL A 365 8.74 18.08 30.49
C VAL A 365 7.39 18.07 29.76
N ALA A 366 7.40 18.01 28.43
CA ALA A 366 6.16 17.97 27.63
C ALA A 366 5.55 16.57 27.43
N THR A 367 6.30 15.49 27.71
CA THR A 367 5.91 14.13 27.27
C THR A 367 5.70 13.12 28.41
N VAL A 368 5.49 13.56 29.65
CA VAL A 368 5.26 12.65 30.79
C VAL A 368 3.97 13.00 31.52
N THR A 369 2.84 12.58 30.94
CA THR A 369 1.63 12.26 31.69
C THR A 369 1.66 10.78 32.09
N LEU A 370 1.95 10.57 33.38
CA LEU A 370 1.53 9.50 34.30
C LEU A 370 0.86 8.23 33.74
N ILE A 371 1.63 7.25 33.27
CA ILE A 371 1.34 5.82 33.48
C ILE A 371 2.68 5.08 33.67
N GLU A 372 2.76 4.25 34.72
CA GLU A 372 3.87 3.33 35.10
C GLU A 372 5.09 3.88 35.85
N ILE A 373 4.87 4.34 37.10
CA ILE A 373 5.92 4.49 38.11
C ILE A 373 5.88 3.30 39.07
N GLN A 374 6.39 2.15 38.64
CA GLN A 374 6.87 1.11 39.56
C GLN A 374 8.16 0.42 39.08
N SER A 375 8.49 0.47 37.79
CA SER A 375 9.69 -0.18 37.23
C SER A 375 10.99 0.65 37.31
N HIS A 376 10.95 1.94 37.66
CA HIS A 376 12.11 2.85 37.54
C HIS A 376 12.49 3.62 38.82
N ARG A 377 12.57 2.93 39.97
CA ARG A 377 12.97 3.51 41.28
C ARG A 377 14.39 4.12 41.31
N LYS A 378 15.36 3.53 40.58
CA LYS A 378 16.76 4.02 40.56
C LYS A 378 16.95 5.31 39.75
N PRO A 379 16.40 5.44 38.52
CA PRO A 379 16.46 6.71 37.77
C PRO A 379 15.81 7.88 38.51
N PHE A 380 14.71 7.65 39.22
CA PHE A 380 13.98 8.71 39.94
C PHE A 380 14.78 9.31 41.09
N LEU A 381 15.52 8.49 41.86
CA LEU A 381 16.40 8.98 42.93
C LEU A 381 17.54 9.86 42.39
N CYS A 382 18.12 9.52 41.23
CA CYS A 382 19.11 10.37 40.56
C CYS A 382 18.53 11.71 40.10
N VAL A 383 17.27 11.74 39.67
CA VAL A 383 16.57 12.98 39.30
C VAL A 383 16.28 13.84 40.54
N CYS A 384 15.87 13.24 41.67
CA CYS A 384 15.66 13.98 42.93
C CYS A 384 16.95 14.62 43.47
N GLU A 385 18.09 13.90 43.40
CA GLU A 385 19.39 14.43 43.83
C GLU A 385 19.87 15.58 42.92
N TYR A 386 19.61 15.45 41.61
CA TYR A 386 19.87 16.50 40.63
C TYR A 386 19.02 17.75 40.87
N LEU A 387 17.73 17.59 41.19
CA LEU A 387 16.83 18.70 41.50
C LEU A 387 17.21 19.40 42.81
N ARG A 388 17.67 18.68 43.85
CA ARG A 388 18.25 19.31 45.06
C ARG A 388 19.47 20.18 44.75
N ARG A 389 20.39 19.70 43.91
CA ARG A 389 21.56 20.49 43.47
C ARG A 389 21.15 21.72 42.65
N GLN A 390 20.05 21.63 41.89
CA GLN A 390 19.51 22.77 41.14
C GLN A 390 18.83 23.79 42.03
N MET A 391 18.10 23.38 43.07
CA MET A 391 17.50 24.31 44.03
C MET A 391 18.57 25.08 44.82
N TRP A 392 19.67 24.41 45.18
CA TRP A 392 20.81 25.07 45.83
C TRP A 392 21.49 26.11 44.90
N ARG A 393 21.65 25.78 43.61
CA ARG A 393 22.14 26.73 42.60
C ARG A 393 21.18 27.89 42.36
N ARG A 394 19.87 27.66 42.44
CA ARG A 394 18.87 28.73 42.30
C ARG A 394 18.94 29.70 43.47
N ARG A 395 19.12 29.24 44.71
CA ARG A 395 19.39 30.12 45.86
C ARG A 395 20.69 30.92 45.73
N LEU A 396 21.76 30.32 45.20
CA LEU A 396 23.01 31.05 44.94
C LEU A 396 22.82 32.15 43.87
N VAL A 397 22.07 31.85 42.80
CA VAL A 397 21.77 32.80 41.72
C VAL A 397 20.88 33.94 42.23
N THR A 398 19.82 33.65 42.99
CA THR A 398 18.88 34.67 43.45
C THR A 398 19.41 35.51 44.62
N ASN A 399 20.40 35.03 45.38
CA ASN A 399 20.95 35.82 46.50
C ASN A 399 22.27 36.54 46.16
N VAL A 400 23.03 36.06 45.16
CA VAL A 400 24.33 36.64 44.80
C VAL A 400 24.29 37.38 43.46
N LEU A 401 23.58 36.85 42.46
CA LEU A 401 23.58 37.42 41.09
C LEU A 401 22.47 38.43 40.83
N THR A 402 21.63 38.75 41.82
CA THR A 402 20.70 39.89 41.76
C THR A 402 21.01 40.92 42.85
N SER A 403 22.11 40.75 43.60
CA SER A 403 22.59 41.73 44.55
C SER A 403 23.10 42.97 43.79
N PRO A 404 22.56 44.17 44.04
CA PRO A 404 23.05 45.39 43.41
C PRO A 404 24.56 45.58 43.60
N ALA A 405 25.08 45.27 44.78
CA ALA A 405 26.51 45.37 45.10
C ALA A 405 27.41 44.48 44.21
N PHE A 406 26.91 43.34 43.74
CA PHE A 406 27.65 42.47 42.81
C PHE A 406 27.69 43.06 41.40
N HIS A 407 26.59 43.68 40.96
CA HIS A 407 26.52 44.33 39.65
C HIS A 407 27.37 45.60 39.59
N ASP A 408 27.39 46.39 40.67
CA ASP A 408 28.19 47.61 40.75
C ASP A 408 29.70 47.28 40.70
N ALA A 409 30.14 46.26 41.45
CA ALA A 409 31.53 45.81 41.44
C ALA A 409 31.99 45.22 40.08
N ILE A 410 31.09 44.58 39.33
CA ILE A 410 31.39 44.12 37.96
C ILE A 410 31.37 45.28 36.97
N GLY A 411 30.47 46.24 37.15
CA GLY A 411 30.37 47.46 36.35
C GLY A 411 31.66 48.27 36.39
N GLU A 412 32.18 48.55 37.59
CA GLU A 412 33.45 49.26 37.77
C GLU A 412 34.64 48.55 37.13
N ARG A 413 34.75 47.22 37.30
CA ARG A 413 35.84 46.45 36.69
C ARG A 413 35.75 46.38 35.17
N ARG A 414 34.54 46.29 34.59
CA ARG A 414 34.35 46.31 33.13
C ARG A 414 34.67 47.68 32.56
N ASN A 415 34.25 48.76 33.22
CA ASN A 415 34.54 50.11 32.75
C ASN A 415 36.05 50.40 32.81
N ALA A 416 36.74 50.04 33.90
CA ALA A 416 38.19 50.17 34.00
C ALA A 416 38.93 49.34 32.93
N HIS A 417 38.46 48.11 32.65
CA HIS A 417 39.06 47.25 31.63
C HIS A 417 38.80 47.74 30.20
N CYS A 418 37.59 48.22 29.90
CA CYS A 418 37.24 48.76 28.60
C CYS A 418 37.98 50.07 28.31
N ILE A 419 38.11 50.96 29.29
CA ILE A 419 38.90 52.19 29.17
C ILE A 419 40.37 51.83 28.88
N ASN A 420 40.94 50.88 29.62
CA ASN A 420 42.34 50.45 29.45
C ASN A 420 42.59 49.76 28.08
N ILE A 421 41.68 48.91 27.59
CA ILE A 421 41.81 48.29 26.26
C ILE A 421 41.63 49.30 25.13
N MET A 422 40.68 50.23 25.24
CA MET A 422 40.44 51.27 24.24
C MET A 422 41.63 52.23 24.12
N THR A 423 42.27 52.60 25.25
CA THR A 423 43.41 53.52 25.24
C THR A 423 44.71 52.85 24.80
N THR A 424 44.92 51.55 25.05
CA THR A 424 46.20 50.88 24.75
C THR A 424 46.23 50.06 23.45
N GLN A 425 45.09 49.64 22.88
CA GLN A 425 45.08 48.70 21.73
C GLN A 425 44.22 49.13 20.52
N SER A 426 43.66 50.34 20.55
CA SER A 426 42.79 50.90 19.50
C SER A 426 43.39 50.79 18.08
N HIS A 427 44.68 51.07 17.90
CA HIS A 427 45.30 51.09 16.57
C HIS A 427 45.64 49.70 15.99
N ALA A 428 45.89 48.68 16.84
CA ALA A 428 46.33 47.36 16.39
C ALA A 428 45.18 46.45 15.93
N ILE A 429 43.97 46.63 16.47
CA ILE A 429 42.81 45.74 16.23
C ILE A 429 41.88 46.31 15.15
N ARG A 430 41.87 47.64 14.95
CA ARG A 430 40.98 48.31 13.99
C ARG A 430 41.22 47.87 12.55
N GLY A 431 42.48 47.76 12.12
CA GLY A 431 42.84 47.32 10.77
C GLY A 431 42.38 45.88 10.45
N PRO A 432 42.68 44.88 11.31
CA PRO A 432 42.18 43.52 11.13
C PRO A 432 40.65 43.37 11.13
N MET A 433 39.93 44.11 11.98
CA MET A 433 38.47 44.03 12.03
C MET A 433 37.80 44.65 10.81
N GLU A 434 38.31 45.78 10.29
CA GLU A 434 37.80 46.35 9.03
C GLU A 434 38.07 45.40 7.86
N ARG A 435 39.26 44.78 7.78
CA ARG A 435 39.54 43.74 6.77
C ARG A 435 38.60 42.53 6.87
N LEU A 436 38.24 42.11 8.07
CA LEU A 436 37.30 41.00 8.28
C LEU A 436 35.88 41.40 7.86
N LYS A 437 35.44 42.63 8.20
CA LYS A 437 34.16 43.18 7.81
C LYS A 437 34.02 43.27 6.29
N THR A 438 35.02 43.79 5.58
CA THR A 438 35.03 43.82 4.11
C THR A 438 34.94 42.41 3.52
N LYS A 439 35.72 41.44 4.03
CA LYS A 439 35.65 40.05 3.57
C LYS A 439 34.29 39.38 3.82
N MET A 440 33.63 39.70 4.93
CA MET A 440 32.30 39.17 5.22
C MET A 440 31.23 39.78 4.32
N ILE A 441 31.32 41.08 4.04
CA ILE A 441 30.43 41.79 3.09
C ILE A 441 30.64 41.23 1.67
N ASP A 442 31.89 41.09 1.21
CA ASP A 442 32.21 40.51 -0.10
C ASP A 442 31.77 39.06 -0.24
N GLY A 443 31.83 38.29 0.85
CA GLY A 443 31.37 36.90 0.89
C GLY A 443 29.85 36.76 0.85
N LEU A 444 29.13 37.73 1.41
CA LEU A 444 27.66 37.83 1.33
C LEU A 444 27.22 38.27 -0.06
N TYR A 445 27.89 39.27 -0.64
CA TYR A 445 27.63 39.71 -2.01
C TYR A 445 27.92 38.61 -3.02
N ARG A 446 29.03 37.88 -2.90
CA ARG A 446 29.31 36.72 -3.76
C ARG A 446 28.24 35.65 -3.67
N ARG A 447 27.81 35.25 -2.47
CA ARG A 447 26.74 34.23 -2.35
C ARG A 447 25.41 34.68 -2.92
N ARG A 448 25.06 35.95 -2.77
CA ARG A 448 23.86 36.52 -3.40
C ARG A 448 24.01 36.55 -4.92
N MET A 449 25.16 36.96 -5.43
CA MET A 449 25.44 36.94 -6.87
C MET A 449 25.45 35.51 -7.43
N ASP A 450 26.02 34.53 -6.73
CA ASP A 450 25.99 33.12 -7.15
C ASP A 450 24.55 32.60 -7.22
N ALA A 451 23.71 32.94 -6.23
CA ALA A 451 22.29 32.57 -6.24
C ALA A 451 21.52 33.25 -7.39
N VAL A 452 21.78 34.53 -7.65
CA VAL A 452 21.18 35.28 -8.76
C VAL A 452 21.66 34.71 -10.10
N MET A 453 22.95 34.39 -10.24
CA MET A 453 23.51 33.79 -11.46
C MET A 453 22.94 32.41 -11.71
N VAL A 454 22.77 31.57 -10.68
CA VAL A 454 22.09 30.27 -10.80
C VAL A 454 20.63 30.46 -11.22
N ALA A 455 19.92 31.45 -10.68
CA ALA A 455 18.55 31.74 -11.10
C ALA A 455 18.48 32.22 -12.56
N ILE A 456 19.40 33.09 -12.98
CA ILE A 456 19.49 33.58 -14.36
C ILE A 456 19.82 32.45 -15.33
N THR A 457 20.82 31.61 -15.03
CA THR A 457 21.20 30.49 -15.90
C THR A 457 20.07 29.46 -15.97
N THR A 458 19.42 29.15 -14.86
CA THR A 458 18.27 28.23 -14.84
C THR A 458 17.12 28.78 -15.67
N LYS A 459 16.82 30.09 -15.56
CA LYS A 459 15.77 30.74 -16.36
C LYS A 459 16.13 30.74 -17.86
N ALA A 460 17.38 31.02 -18.21
CA ALA A 460 17.83 30.99 -19.60
C ALA A 460 17.78 29.56 -20.18
N SER A 461 18.20 28.54 -19.42
CA SER A 461 18.09 27.14 -19.82
C SER A 461 16.63 26.71 -19.98
N TRP A 462 15.72 27.17 -19.10
CA TRP A 462 14.30 26.90 -19.22
C TRP A 462 13.70 27.52 -20.48
N ILE A 463 14.02 28.79 -20.79
CA ILE A 463 13.54 29.46 -22.02
C ILE A 463 14.05 28.73 -23.27
N ALA A 464 15.33 28.31 -23.28
CA ALA A 464 15.90 27.56 -24.39
C ALA A 464 15.25 26.18 -24.55
N TYR A 465 14.98 25.48 -23.44
CA TYR A 465 14.24 24.22 -23.45
C TYR A 465 12.81 24.41 -23.95
N TRP A 466 12.09 25.40 -23.42
CA TRP A 466 10.71 25.73 -23.80
C TRP A 466 10.56 25.97 -25.30
N ALA A 467 11.53 26.66 -25.92
CA ALA A 467 11.56 26.89 -27.36
C ALA A 467 11.76 25.61 -28.20
N THR A 468 12.20 24.50 -27.61
CA THR A 468 12.35 23.19 -28.29
C THR A 468 11.15 22.26 -28.10
N VAL A 469 10.22 22.61 -27.20
CA VAL A 469 9.03 21.81 -26.89
C VAL A 469 7.92 22.15 -27.89
N THR A 470 7.17 21.14 -28.32
CA THR A 470 6.03 21.33 -29.24
C THR A 470 4.90 22.12 -28.58
N GLU A 471 4.04 22.77 -29.35
CA GLU A 471 2.93 23.57 -28.79
C GLU A 471 1.96 22.72 -27.95
N GLU A 472 1.74 21.46 -28.32
CA GLU A 472 0.91 20.51 -27.57
C GLU A 472 1.54 20.14 -26.23
N ASP A 473 2.85 19.87 -26.21
CA ASP A 473 3.59 19.57 -24.98
C ASP A 473 3.75 20.80 -24.07
N GLN A 474 3.80 22.02 -24.64
CA GLN A 474 3.81 23.27 -23.85
C GLN A 474 2.52 23.44 -23.07
N VAL A 475 1.37 23.16 -23.69
CA VAL A 475 0.06 23.20 -23.02
C VAL A 475 0.00 22.16 -21.91
N ALA A 476 0.46 20.93 -22.15
CA ALA A 476 0.50 19.89 -21.13
C ALA A 476 1.41 20.26 -19.93
N LEU A 477 2.57 20.87 -20.19
CA LEU A 477 3.48 21.34 -19.14
C LEU A 477 2.92 22.54 -18.36
N ASP A 478 2.22 23.45 -19.03
CA ASP A 478 1.53 24.57 -18.37
C ASP A 478 0.38 24.07 -17.50
N ASP A 479 -0.41 23.09 -17.97
CA ASP A 479 -1.48 22.45 -17.20
C ASP A 479 -0.91 21.69 -15.98
N ASP A 480 0.20 20.96 -16.14
CA ASP A 480 0.87 20.28 -15.04
C ASP A 480 1.41 21.28 -13.99
N MET A 481 2.00 22.39 -14.45
CA MET A 481 2.53 23.44 -13.59
C MET A 481 1.40 24.20 -12.87
N HIS A 482 0.29 24.48 -13.55
CA HIS A 482 -0.90 25.06 -12.94
C HIS A 482 -1.56 24.11 -11.94
N SER A 483 -1.63 22.81 -12.21
CA SER A 483 -2.10 21.83 -11.24
C SER A 483 -1.23 21.82 -9.98
N TYR A 484 0.09 21.96 -10.14
CA TYR A 484 1.03 22.00 -9.00
C TYR A 484 0.88 23.28 -8.18
N LEU A 485 0.59 24.42 -8.83
CA LEU A 485 0.35 25.71 -8.17
C LEU A 485 -1.02 25.79 -7.52
N ASP A 486 -2.07 25.19 -8.10
CA ASP A 486 -3.41 25.07 -7.49
C ASP A 486 -3.37 24.18 -6.25
N ILE A 487 -2.58 23.09 -6.28
CA ILE A 487 -2.29 22.26 -5.08
C ILE A 487 -1.60 23.08 -3.98
N MET A 488 -0.89 24.15 -4.32
CA MET A 488 -0.30 25.07 -3.34
C MET A 488 -1.23 26.23 -2.94
N GLY A 489 -2.23 26.56 -3.76
CA GLY A 489 -3.19 27.66 -3.55
C GLY A 489 -4.27 27.35 -2.51
N ASP A 490 -4.60 26.08 -2.30
CA ASP A 490 -5.53 25.63 -1.24
C ASP A 490 -4.93 25.65 0.18
N PHE A 491 -3.69 26.16 0.32
CA PHE A 491 -3.09 26.48 1.62
C PHE A 491 -3.23 27.98 1.90
N ASP A 492 -4.40 28.37 2.42
CA ASP A 492 -4.56 29.65 3.12
C ASP A 492 -3.48 29.78 4.21
N ILE A 493 -2.67 30.84 4.12
CA ILE A 493 -1.69 31.27 5.13
C ILE A 493 -2.40 31.95 6.30
#